data_AF-A0AAV5W8G2-F1
#
_entry.id   AF-A0AAV5W8G2-F1
#
_cell.length_a   1.000
_cell.length_b   1.000
_cell.length_c   1.000
_cell.angle_alpha   90.00
_cell.angle_beta   90.00
_cell.angle_gamma   90.00
#
_symmetry.space_group_name_H-M   'P 1'
#
loop_
_entity.id
_entity.type
_entity.pdbx_description
1 polymer ?
#
loop_
_entity_poly.entity_id
_entity_poly.type
_entity_poly.pdbx_seq_one_letter_code
_entity_poly.pdbx_strand_id
1 'polypeptide(L)' 'MEITSSFNNPSELNKNDFLSNLNNDCLLHAFSYLDKLSLDNMDCINQRIRQVSSHSSLKQI' A
#
# COMPACT_ATOMS: atom_id res chain seq x y z
N MET A 1 -33.00 8.32 0.34
CA MET A 1 -31.71 7.85 -0.21
C MET A 1 -30.84 7.55 1.00
N GLU A 2 -30.92 6.32 1.50
CA GLU A 2 -30.17 5.91 2.70
C GLU A 2 -28.74 5.59 2.28
N ILE A 3 -27.79 6.40 2.73
CA ILE A 3 -26.36 6.14 2.55
C ILE A 3 -25.97 5.13 3.62
N THR A 4 -25.98 3.84 3.27
CA THR A 4 -25.47 2.79 4.13
C THR A 4 -23.94 2.85 4.13
N SER A 5 -23.39 3.70 5.01
CA SER A 5 -21.97 3.72 5.34
C SER A 5 -21.59 2.36 5.92
N SER A 6 -21.23 1.43 5.05
CA SER A 6 -20.78 0.10 5.41
C SER A 6 -19.40 0.25 6.03
N PHE A 7 -19.35 0.37 7.36
CA PHE A 7 -18.13 0.21 8.12
C PHE A 7 -17.71 -1.26 7.98
N ASN A 8 -16.88 -1.54 6.98
CA ASN A 8 -16.35 -2.88 6.77
C ASN A 8 -15.60 -3.32 8.03
N ASN A 9 -15.96 -4.51 8.51
CA ASN A 9 -15.34 -5.16 9.65
C ASN A 9 -13.84 -5.34 9.33
N PRO A 10 -12.88 -4.90 10.18
CA PRO A 10 -11.45 -4.99 9.87
C PRO A 10 -10.93 -6.42 9.63
N SER A 11 -11.74 -7.44 9.97
CA SER A 11 -11.48 -8.86 9.73
C SER A 11 -11.91 -9.35 8.34
N GLU A 12 -12.69 -8.57 7.58
CA GLU A 12 -12.93 -8.88 6.18
C GLU A 12 -11.69 -8.47 5.40
N LEU A 13 -10.82 -9.46 5.15
CA LEU A 13 -9.78 -9.39 4.12
C LEU A 13 -10.40 -8.76 2.89
N ASN A 14 -10.07 -7.50 2.63
CA ASN A 14 -10.52 -6.82 1.43
C ASN A 14 -10.02 -7.67 0.27
N LYS A 15 -10.93 -8.33 -0.45
CA LYS A 15 -10.59 -9.26 -1.54
C LYS A 15 -9.76 -8.60 -2.64
N ASN A 16 -9.66 -7.27 -2.61
CA ASN A 16 -8.89 -6.43 -3.52
C ASN A 16 -7.59 -5.88 -2.92
N ASP A 17 -7.20 -6.29 -1.70
CA ASP A 17 -5.90 -5.90 -1.12
C ASP A 17 -4.80 -6.84 -1.61
N PHE A 18 -4.33 -6.59 -2.82
CA PHE A 18 -3.25 -7.35 -3.43
C PHE A 18 -1.88 -7.02 -2.83
N LEU A 19 -1.73 -5.85 -2.18
CA LEU A 19 -0.45 -5.38 -1.68
C LEU A 19 -0.14 -5.93 -0.28
N SER A 20 -1.12 -5.93 0.63
CA SER A 20 -0.92 -6.44 1.99
C SER A 20 -0.66 -7.95 2.04
N ASN A 21 -1.04 -8.69 1.00
CA ASN A 21 -0.79 -10.13 0.89
C ASN A 21 0.61 -10.47 0.34
N LEU A 22 1.32 -9.50 -0.27
CA LEU A 22 2.68 -9.71 -0.77
C LEU A 22 3.69 -9.68 0.37
N ASN A 23 4.83 -10.36 0.18
CA ASN A 23 5.97 -10.21 1.08
C ASN A 23 6.68 -8.85 0.82
N ASN A 24 7.52 -8.42 1.78
CA ASN A 24 8.17 -7.12 1.68
C ASN A 24 9.13 -7.02 0.48
N ASP A 25 9.79 -8.11 0.09
CA ASP A 25 10.72 -8.11 -1.04
C ASP A 25 9.98 -7.93 -2.38
N CYS A 26 8.84 -8.57 -2.57
CA CYS A 26 7.98 -8.36 -3.74
C CYS A 26 7.43 -6.94 -3.78
N LEU A 27 7.04 -6.37 -2.62
CA LEU A 27 6.61 -4.99 -2.53
C LEU A 27 7.73 -4.01 -2.91
N LEU A 28 8.94 -4.21 -2.37
CA LEU A 28 10.11 -3.40 -2.74
C LEU A 28 10.42 -3.51 -4.23
N HIS A 29 10.34 -4.72 -4.80
CA HIS A 29 10.56 -4.92 -6.23
C HIS A 29 9.50 -4.20 -7.07
N ALA A 30 8.22 -4.31 -6.71
CA ALA A 30 7.15 -3.58 -7.38
C ALA A 30 7.34 -2.06 -7.27
N PHE A 31 7.69 -1.57 -6.09
CA PHE A 31 7.91 -0.15 -5.82
C PHE A 31 9.15 0.41 -6.53
N SER A 32 10.12 -0.44 -6.89
CA SER A 32 11.28 -0.02 -7.66
C SER A 32 10.94 0.47 -9.08
N TYR A 33 9.78 0.08 -9.62
CA TYR A 33 9.28 0.54 -10.93
C TYR A 33 8.44 1.82 -10.85
N LEU A 34 8.11 2.28 -9.64
CA LEU A 34 7.31 3.47 -9.45
C LEU A 34 8.19 4.72 -9.39
N ASP A 35 7.65 5.83 -9.88
CA ASP A 35 8.26 7.14 -9.70
C ASP A 35 7.98 7.68 -8.29
N LYS A 36 8.75 8.69 -7.90
CA LYS A 36 8.65 9.29 -6.57
C LYS A 36 7.23 9.75 -6.23
N LEU A 37 6.52 10.36 -7.18
CA LEU A 37 5.15 10.82 -6.96
C LEU A 37 4.20 9.66 -6.68
N SER A 38 4.32 8.55 -7.40
CA SER A 38 3.53 7.35 -7.13
C SER A 38 3.86 6.74 -5.77
N LEU A 39 5.13 6.74 -5.36
CA LEU A 39 5.55 6.26 -4.04
C LEU A 39 5.00 7.14 -2.90
N ASP A 40 5.06 8.45 -3.06
CA ASP A 40 4.51 9.41 -2.08
C ASP A 40 2.99 9.25 -1.93
N ASN A 41 2.27 8.91 -3.01
CA ASN A 41 0.84 8.60 -2.94
C ASN A 41 0.54 7.28 -2.21
N MET A 42 1.47 6.33 -2.22
CA MET A 42 1.32 5.03 -1.55
C MET A 42 1.47 5.14 -0.03
N ASP A 43 2.15 6.18 0.48
CA ASP A 43 2.35 6.42 1.92
C ASP A 43 1.05 6.56 2.71
N CYS A 44 -0.04 6.96 2.05
CA CYS A 44 -1.35 7.19 2.67
C CYS A 44 -2.24 5.94 2.72
N ILE A 45 -1.85 4.81 2.11
CA ILE A 45 -2.72 3.63 1.96
C ILE A 45 -2.78 2.80 3.24
N ASN A 46 -1.61 2.45 3.80
CA ASN A 46 -1.49 1.48 4.89
C ASN A 46 -0.11 1.64 5.55
N GLN A 47 -0.04 1.48 6.88
CA GLN A 47 1.20 1.59 7.67
C GLN A 47 2.35 0.73 7.13
N ARG A 48 2.08 -0.51 6.72
CA ARG A 48 3.05 -1.43 6.12
C ARG A 48 3.55 -0.92 4.77
N ILE A 49 2.65 -0.42 3.94
CA ILE A 49 3.00 0.14 2.62
C ILE A 49 3.91 1.35 2.80
N ARG A 50 3.57 2.26 3.72
CA ARG A 50 4.41 3.41 4.09
C ARG A 50 5.82 3.02 4.56
N GLN A 51 5.94 1.93 5.32
CA GLN A 51 7.25 1.43 5.75
C GLN A 51 8.07 0.92 4.57
N VAL A 52 7.43 0.27 3.59
CA VAL A 52 8.14 -0.30 2.44
C VAL A 52 8.49 0.77 1.39
N SER A 53 7.58 1.72 1.12
CA SER A 53 7.81 2.86 0.21
C SER A 53 8.98 3.73 0.68
N SER A 54 9.03 4.08 1.97
CA SER A 54 10.12 4.87 2.55
C SER A 54 11.49 4.18 2.44
N HIS A 55 11.54 2.84 2.55
CA HIS A 55 12.77 2.09 2.29
C HIS A 55 13.14 2.04 0.80
N SER A 56 12.16 2.02 -0.10
CA SER A 56 12.39 2.05 -1.55
C SER A 56 12.96 3.41 -1.99
N SER A 57 12.41 4.52 -1.48
CA SER A 57 12.86 5.88 -1.81
C SER A 57 14.33 6.14 -1.41
N LEU A 58 14.82 5.48 -0.35
CA LEU A 58 16.23 5.57 0.07
C LEU A 58 17.20 4.86 -0.89
N LYS A 59 16.73 3.90 -1.71
CA LYS A 59 17.55 3.17 -2.68
C LYS A 59 17.61 3.83 -4.06
N GLN A 60 16.78 4.85 -4.32
CA GLN A 60 16.72 5.56 -5.61
C GLN A 60 17.60 6.85 -5.63
N ILE A 61 18.38 7.11 -4.57
CA ILE A 61 19.38 8.20 -4.48
C ILE A 61 20.78 7.60 -4.63
#